data_AF-A0A3D4Q068-F1
#
_entry.id   AF-A0A3D4Q068-F1
#
_cell.length_a   1.000
_cell.length_b   1.000
_cell.length_c   1.000
_cell.angle_alpha   90.00
_cell.angle_beta   90.00
_cell.angle_gamma   90.00
#
_symmetry.space_group_name_H-M   'P 1'
#
loop_
_entity.id
_entity.type
_entity.pdbx_description
1 polymer ?
#
loop_
_entity_poly.entity_id
_entity_poly.type
_entity_poly.pdbx_seq_one_letter_code
_entity_poly.pdbx_strand_id
1 'polypeptide(L)'
;MYKSFIRQLCAFTLVLFAGSAAAEPITYDFSATDFSPFGESGFSAPDTITGSITLDGFNVLDIDLTLGAHTYDASEVAFDNHGFYQIAGGVAGAINGVTWGSDDFWLVFDTTSLAFSSFGYSIAGVSDFWYSETGTITTGTQVPEPAPLLLLGIALVSLSLRRMIRKA
;
A
#
# COMPACT_ATOMS: atom_id res chain seq x y z
N MET A 1 -48.89 2.65 29.42
CA MET A 1 -48.52 2.51 27.99
C MET A 1 -47.17 3.14 27.61
N TYR A 2 -46.62 4.12 28.32
CA TYR A 2 -45.38 4.81 27.90
C TYR A 2 -44.03 4.10 28.14
N LYS A 3 -43.98 3.06 29.00
CA LYS A 3 -42.71 2.42 29.38
C LYS A 3 -42.11 1.49 28.29
N SER A 4 -42.87 1.12 27.26
CA SER A 4 -42.41 0.21 26.21
C SER A 4 -41.63 0.91 25.09
N PHE A 5 -41.88 2.20 24.86
CA PHE A 5 -41.29 2.93 23.73
C PHE A 5 -39.84 3.36 23.98
N ILE A 6 -39.49 3.63 25.25
CA ILE A 6 -38.16 4.11 25.65
C ILE A 6 -37.09 3.00 25.53
N ARG A 7 -37.47 1.72 25.68
CA ARG A 7 -36.52 0.59 25.54
C ARG A 7 -36.16 0.26 24.09
N GLN A 8 -37.00 0.62 23.12
CA GLN A 8 -36.72 0.40 21.70
C GLN A 8 -35.80 1.47 21.10
N LEU A 9 -35.81 2.69 21.64
CA LEU A 9 -34.99 3.79 21.14
C LEU A 9 -33.50 3.61 21.48
N CYS A 10 -33.17 3.00 22.63
CA CYS A 10 -31.77 2.77 23.02
C CYS A 10 -31.06 1.68 22.20
N ALA A 11 -31.79 0.77 21.55
CA ALA A 11 -31.18 -0.28 20.71
C ALA A 11 -30.80 0.25 19.31
N PHE A 12 -31.36 1.38 18.88
CA PHE A 12 -31.09 1.96 17.56
C PHE A 12 -29.85 2.86 17.53
N THR A 13 -29.47 3.44 18.68
CA THR A 13 -28.37 4.43 18.74
C THR A 13 -26.97 3.81 18.85
N LEU A 14 -26.85 2.53 19.23
CA LEU A 14 -25.53 1.90 19.44
C LEU A 14 -24.86 1.40 18.15
N VAL A 15 -25.57 1.38 17.01
CA VAL A 15 -25.06 0.87 15.72
C VAL A 15 -24.32 1.97 14.93
N LEU A 16 -24.43 3.24 15.33
CA LEU A 16 -23.89 4.38 14.57
C LEU A 16 -22.40 4.71 14.84
N PHE A 17 -21.72 3.98 15.73
CA PHE A 17 -20.34 4.31 16.14
C PHE A 17 -19.33 3.17 15.98
N ALA A 18 -19.69 2.11 15.27
CA ALA A 18 -18.73 1.10 14.92
C ALA A 18 -18.04 1.52 13.60
N GLY A 19 -17.08 2.44 13.70
CA GLY A 19 -16.06 2.58 12.67
C GLY A 19 -15.08 1.43 12.85
N SER A 20 -14.93 0.55 11.86
CA SER A 20 -13.81 -0.37 11.82
C SER A 20 -12.53 0.46 11.71
N ALA A 21 -11.70 0.44 12.74
CA ALA A 21 -10.37 1.01 12.74
C ALA A 21 -9.34 -0.06 12.33
N ALA A 22 -9.58 -0.72 11.19
CA ALA A 22 -8.54 -1.48 10.53
C ALA A 22 -7.81 -0.51 9.59
N ALA A 23 -6.48 -0.44 9.69
CA ALA A 23 -5.69 0.24 8.69
C ALA A 23 -5.74 -0.65 7.44
N GLU A 24 -6.51 -0.23 6.44
CA GLU A 24 -6.55 -0.92 5.16
C GLU A 24 -5.17 -0.88 4.50
N PRO A 25 -4.73 -1.96 3.84
CA PRO A 25 -3.56 -1.92 3.00
C PRO A 25 -3.63 -0.75 2.01
N ILE A 26 -2.51 -0.05 1.84
CA ILE A 26 -2.40 1.09 0.92
C ILE A 26 -1.49 0.70 -0.23
N THR A 27 -2.01 0.75 -1.44
CA THR A 27 -1.21 0.63 -2.66
C THR A 27 -0.71 2.00 -3.08
N TYR A 28 0.59 2.11 -3.26
CA TYR A 28 1.27 3.29 -3.80
C TYR A 28 1.74 2.97 -5.21
N ASP A 29 1.15 3.64 -6.20
CA ASP A 29 1.62 3.61 -7.58
C ASP A 29 2.73 4.66 -7.73
N PHE A 30 3.80 4.31 -8.43
CA PHE A 30 4.92 5.21 -8.66
C PHE A 30 5.37 5.22 -10.12
N SER A 31 5.94 6.35 -10.51
CA SER A 31 6.69 6.49 -11.76
C SER A 31 7.98 7.27 -11.51
N ALA A 32 9.04 6.91 -12.23
CA ALA A 32 10.33 7.57 -12.22
C ALA A 32 10.83 7.76 -13.65
N THR A 33 11.37 8.93 -13.97
CA THR A 33 11.83 9.35 -15.30
C THR A 33 13.18 10.07 -15.22
N ASP A 34 13.77 10.47 -16.35
CA ASP A 34 14.99 11.29 -16.38
C ASP A 34 16.18 10.65 -15.64
N PHE A 35 16.38 9.36 -15.88
CA PHE A 35 17.44 8.59 -15.25
C PHE A 35 18.83 9.05 -15.68
N SER A 36 19.70 9.23 -14.69
CA SER A 36 21.12 9.48 -14.89
C SER A 36 21.92 8.21 -14.55
N PRO A 37 22.82 7.75 -15.44
CA PRO A 37 23.75 6.69 -15.10
C PRO A 37 24.79 7.22 -14.11
N PHE A 38 25.19 6.38 -13.17
CA PHE A 38 26.28 6.68 -12.25
C PHE A 38 27.62 6.13 -12.76
N GLY A 39 27.59 5.03 -13.52
CA GLY A 39 28.76 4.41 -14.14
C GLY A 39 29.04 4.89 -15.56
N GLU A 40 30.15 4.40 -16.13
CA GLU A 40 30.58 4.67 -17.51
C GLU A 40 30.21 3.53 -18.48
N SER A 41 29.25 2.68 -18.12
CA SER A 41 29.01 1.41 -18.81
C SER A 41 28.52 1.55 -20.26
N GLY A 42 28.07 2.76 -20.64
CA GLY A 42 27.52 3.05 -21.96
C GLY A 42 26.12 2.50 -22.19
N PHE A 43 25.49 1.90 -21.17
CA PHE A 43 24.10 1.45 -21.25
C PHE A 43 23.14 2.62 -20.95
N SER A 44 22.21 2.86 -21.86
CA SER A 44 21.13 3.82 -21.67
C SER A 44 20.10 3.27 -20.68
N ALA A 45 19.70 4.10 -19.70
CA ALA A 45 18.53 3.79 -18.90
C ALA A 45 17.25 3.78 -19.78
N PRO A 46 16.24 2.95 -19.46
CA PRO A 46 14.88 3.18 -19.92
C PRO A 46 14.35 4.57 -19.55
N ASP A 47 13.51 5.14 -20.43
CA ASP A 47 12.97 6.50 -20.28
C ASP A 47 12.05 6.65 -19.06
N THR A 48 11.33 5.59 -18.69
CA THR A 48 10.38 5.60 -17.56
C THR A 48 10.32 4.22 -16.91
N ILE A 49 10.36 4.20 -15.58
CA ILE A 49 10.04 3.04 -14.76
C ILE A 49 8.74 3.34 -14.03
N THR A 50 7.84 2.36 -14.03
CA THR A 50 6.59 2.41 -13.26
C THR A 50 6.47 1.16 -12.42
N GLY A 51 5.79 1.29 -11.29
CA GLY A 51 5.43 0.13 -10.49
C GLY A 51 4.40 0.49 -9.42
N SER A 52 4.07 -0.49 -8.59
CA SER A 52 3.23 -0.29 -7.42
C SER A 52 3.75 -1.08 -6.24
N ILE A 53 3.52 -0.58 -5.02
CA ILE A 53 3.81 -1.30 -3.78
C ILE A 53 2.60 -1.23 -2.84
N THR A 54 2.16 -2.37 -2.34
CA THR A 54 1.07 -2.45 -1.37
C THR A 54 1.62 -2.71 0.03
N LEU A 55 1.28 -1.82 0.96
CA LEU A 55 1.78 -1.82 2.34
C LEU A 55 0.65 -2.03 3.34
N ASP A 56 0.91 -2.82 4.37
CA ASP A 56 0.12 -2.87 5.62
C ASP A 56 1.04 -2.51 6.79
N GLY A 57 0.99 -1.23 7.18
CA GLY A 57 1.95 -0.63 8.09
C GLY A 57 3.36 -0.62 7.49
N PHE A 58 4.26 -1.42 8.06
CA PHE A 58 5.64 -1.60 7.57
C PHE A 58 5.83 -2.90 6.78
N ASN A 59 4.77 -3.69 6.60
CA ASN A 59 4.86 -4.94 5.87
C ASN A 59 4.56 -4.70 4.39
N VAL A 60 5.43 -5.20 3.52
CA VAL A 60 5.17 -5.26 2.07
C VAL A 60 4.29 -6.47 1.81
N LEU A 61 3.08 -6.23 1.28
CA LEU A 61 2.14 -7.29 0.92
C LEU A 61 2.24 -7.69 -0.54
N ASP A 62 2.49 -6.72 -1.42
CA ASP A 62 2.56 -6.91 -2.86
C ASP A 62 3.46 -5.88 -3.51
N ILE A 63 4.07 -6.24 -4.64
CA ILE A 63 4.83 -5.33 -5.49
C ILE A 63 4.61 -5.70 -6.96
N ASP A 64 4.36 -4.69 -7.79
CA ASP A 64 4.43 -4.80 -9.24
C ASP A 64 5.59 -3.93 -9.71
N LEU A 65 6.76 -4.55 -9.87
CA LEU A 65 7.95 -3.90 -10.40
C LEU A 65 8.74 -4.92 -11.22
N THR A 66 9.10 -4.54 -12.44
CA THR A 66 10.01 -5.33 -13.27
C THR A 66 11.17 -4.44 -13.71
N LEU A 67 12.40 -4.92 -13.48
CA LEU A 67 13.63 -4.27 -13.89
C LEU A 67 14.44 -5.26 -14.75
N GLY A 68 14.73 -4.87 -15.99
CA GLY A 68 15.35 -5.78 -16.95
C GLY A 68 14.49 -7.03 -17.18
N ALA A 69 15.00 -8.20 -16.78
CA ALA A 69 14.30 -9.48 -16.87
C ALA A 69 13.79 -10.00 -15.50
N HIS A 70 13.96 -9.22 -14.43
CA HIS A 70 13.59 -9.61 -13.08
C HIS A 70 12.30 -8.91 -12.65
N THR A 71 11.33 -9.71 -12.24
CA THR A 71 10.08 -9.25 -11.61
C THR A 71 10.19 -9.54 -10.13
N TYR A 72 10.02 -8.51 -9.30
CA TYR A 72 10.18 -8.63 -7.86
C TYR A 72 8.97 -9.30 -7.22
N ASP A 73 9.24 -10.15 -6.23
CA ASP A 73 8.24 -10.64 -5.28
C ASP A 73 8.26 -9.84 -3.98
N ALA A 74 7.14 -9.78 -3.26
CA ALA A 74 7.05 -9.09 -1.97
C ALA A 74 8.07 -9.59 -0.93
N SER A 75 8.51 -10.86 -1.02
CA SER A 75 9.55 -11.41 -0.15
C SER A 75 10.96 -10.88 -0.40
N GLU A 76 11.18 -10.23 -1.55
CA GLU A 76 12.47 -9.66 -1.95
C GLU A 76 12.57 -8.16 -1.63
N VAL A 77 11.50 -7.59 -1.09
CA VAL A 77 11.38 -6.16 -0.83
C VAL A 77 11.12 -5.94 0.64
N ALA A 78 11.79 -4.95 1.20
CA ALA A 78 11.51 -4.49 2.54
C ALA A 78 11.26 -2.99 2.56
N PHE A 79 10.53 -2.57 3.58
CA PHE A 79 10.08 -1.20 3.75
C PHE A 79 10.55 -0.70 5.12
N ASP A 80 11.12 0.50 5.14
CA ASP A 80 11.62 1.13 6.37
C ASP A 80 11.26 2.61 6.41
N ASN A 81 11.19 3.17 7.62
CA ASN A 81 10.81 4.55 7.86
C ASN A 81 11.97 5.34 8.46
N HIS A 82 12.42 6.35 7.72
CA HIS A 82 13.55 7.22 8.02
C HIS A 82 13.06 8.64 8.36
N GLY A 83 12.01 8.72 9.18
CA GLY A 83 11.44 9.99 9.65
C GLY A 83 10.47 10.58 8.64
N PHE A 84 10.91 11.59 7.89
CA PHE A 84 10.07 12.26 6.87
C PHE A 84 10.02 11.50 5.55
N TYR A 85 10.93 10.56 5.35
CA TYR A 85 10.97 9.73 4.14
C TYR A 85 10.84 8.26 4.52
N GLN A 86 10.21 7.51 3.64
CA GLN A 86 10.12 6.06 3.69
C GLN A 86 10.86 5.49 2.50
N ILE A 87 11.44 4.30 2.71
CA ILE A 87 12.26 3.62 1.73
C ILE A 87 11.69 2.23 1.51
N ALA A 88 11.34 1.92 0.26
CA ALA A 88 11.12 0.56 -0.19
C ALA A 88 12.33 0.14 -1.02
N GLY A 89 12.90 -1.03 -0.78
CA GLY A 89 14.07 -1.47 -1.54
C GLY A 89 14.26 -2.97 -1.56
N GLY A 90 15.05 -3.42 -2.54
CA GLY A 90 15.48 -4.80 -2.66
C GLY A 90 16.33 -5.20 -1.46
N VAL A 91 16.15 -6.45 -1.00
CA VAL A 91 16.91 -6.97 0.14
C VAL A 91 18.32 -7.45 -0.23
N ALA A 92 18.66 -7.48 -1.53
CA ALA A 92 19.93 -7.98 -2.04
C ALA A 92 21.14 -7.11 -1.60
N GLY A 93 21.03 -5.79 -1.70
CA GLY A 93 22.08 -4.82 -1.31
C GLY A 93 21.84 -4.06 -0.01
N ALA A 94 20.72 -4.33 0.66
CA ALA A 94 20.07 -3.56 1.72
C ALA A 94 19.08 -2.50 1.21
N ILE A 95 18.02 -2.26 2.00
CA ILE A 95 16.87 -1.42 1.66
C ILE A 95 17.25 0.00 1.18
N ASN A 96 18.37 0.54 1.67
CA ASN A 96 18.83 1.89 1.39
C ASN A 96 20.05 1.93 0.44
N GLY A 97 20.32 0.85 -0.28
CA GLY A 97 21.44 0.74 -1.21
C GLY A 97 21.04 0.03 -2.49
N VAL A 98 21.89 0.12 -3.50
CA VAL A 98 21.82 -0.73 -4.69
C VAL A 98 23.18 -1.36 -4.91
N THR A 99 23.20 -2.69 -4.99
CA THR A 99 24.41 -3.41 -5.39
C THR A 99 24.57 -3.39 -6.92
N TRP A 100 25.74 -2.98 -7.40
CA TRP A 100 26.01 -2.92 -8.85
C TRP A 100 26.01 -4.30 -9.49
N GLY A 101 25.45 -4.41 -10.70
CA GLY A 101 25.42 -5.66 -11.44
C GLY A 101 24.51 -6.71 -10.82
N SER A 102 23.54 -6.28 -10.00
CA SER A 102 22.54 -7.13 -9.38
C SER A 102 21.14 -6.61 -9.68
N ASP A 103 20.13 -7.46 -9.49
CA ASP A 103 18.73 -7.03 -9.52
C ASP A 103 18.40 -6.43 -8.14
N ASP A 104 18.55 -5.11 -8.03
CA ASP A 104 18.38 -4.40 -6.77
C ASP A 104 17.89 -2.96 -7.01
N PHE A 105 17.17 -2.39 -6.05
CA PHE A 105 16.57 -1.07 -6.17
C PHE A 105 16.28 -0.42 -4.82
N TRP A 106 16.03 0.88 -4.86
CA TRP A 106 15.33 1.60 -3.80
C TRP A 106 14.38 2.65 -4.39
N LEU A 107 13.31 2.92 -3.64
CA LEU A 107 12.33 3.97 -3.85
C LEU A 107 12.21 4.76 -2.54
N VAL A 108 12.53 6.05 -2.58
CA VAL A 108 12.36 6.97 -1.45
C VAL A 108 11.19 7.89 -1.73
N PHE A 109 10.26 7.96 -0.81
CA PHE A 109 9.07 8.81 -0.91
C PHE A 109 8.48 9.14 0.46
N ASP A 110 7.53 10.07 0.50
CA ASP A 110 6.75 10.39 1.69
C ASP A 110 5.33 9.81 1.54
N THR A 111 4.96 8.83 2.38
CA THR A 111 3.65 8.18 2.40
C THR A 111 2.51 9.12 2.80
N THR A 112 2.82 10.26 3.42
CA THR A 112 1.85 11.26 3.91
C THR A 112 1.59 12.33 2.87
N SER A 113 2.65 12.95 2.35
CA SER A 113 2.53 14.01 1.32
C SER A 113 2.46 13.46 -0.11
N LEU A 114 2.74 12.17 -0.29
CA LEU A 114 2.91 11.50 -1.59
C LEU A 114 3.99 12.17 -2.44
N ALA A 115 5.00 12.75 -1.79
CA ALA A 115 6.13 13.33 -2.48
C ALA A 115 7.10 12.22 -2.90
N PHE A 116 7.32 12.09 -4.21
CA PHE A 116 8.44 11.33 -4.74
C PHE A 116 9.74 12.05 -4.35
N SER A 117 10.70 11.32 -3.78
CA SER A 117 12.04 11.86 -3.55
C SER A 117 12.99 11.35 -4.63
N SER A 118 13.09 10.04 -4.77
CA SER A 118 14.04 9.45 -5.70
C SER A 118 13.85 7.95 -5.88
N PHE A 119 14.39 7.42 -6.98
CA PHE A 119 14.40 6.00 -7.31
C PHE A 119 15.75 5.64 -7.90
N GLY A 120 16.31 4.51 -7.47
CA GLY A 120 17.58 4.01 -7.99
C GLY A 120 17.52 2.51 -8.19
N TYR A 121 18.19 2.00 -9.21
CA TYR A 121 18.24 0.57 -9.48
C TYR A 121 19.48 0.11 -10.26
N SER A 122 19.75 -1.18 -10.19
CA SER A 122 20.70 -1.90 -11.03
C SER A 122 20.01 -3.13 -11.64
N ILE A 123 20.63 -3.70 -12.66
CA ILE A 123 20.15 -4.91 -13.33
C ILE A 123 21.27 -5.94 -13.31
N ALA A 124 20.95 -7.20 -13.04
CA ALA A 124 21.91 -8.28 -13.03
C ALA A 124 22.69 -8.37 -14.35
N GLY A 125 24.02 -8.44 -14.24
CA GLY A 125 24.92 -8.52 -15.40
C GLY A 125 25.21 -7.17 -16.08
N VAL A 126 24.60 -6.07 -15.65
CA VAL A 126 24.96 -4.71 -16.10
C VAL A 126 25.76 -4.01 -15.00
N SER A 127 27.04 -3.71 -15.27
CA SER A 127 27.90 -2.98 -14.33
C SER A 127 27.60 -1.48 -14.30
N ASP A 128 26.34 -1.13 -14.08
CA ASP A 128 25.86 0.25 -13.91
C ASP A 128 24.76 0.33 -12.86
N PHE A 129 24.48 1.56 -12.47
CA PHE A 129 23.41 1.96 -11.58
C PHE A 129 22.78 3.22 -12.16
N TRP A 130 21.45 3.24 -12.23
CA TRP A 130 20.70 4.40 -12.67
C TRP A 130 19.90 4.97 -11.52
N TYR A 131 19.86 6.29 -11.43
CA TYR A 131 19.07 6.98 -10.43
C TYR A 131 18.27 8.11 -11.04
N SER A 132 17.16 8.43 -10.40
CA SER A 132 16.27 9.52 -10.74
C SER A 132 15.79 10.22 -9.47
N GLU A 133 15.68 11.54 -9.55
CA GLU A 133 15.00 12.40 -8.57
C GLU A 133 13.70 12.99 -9.14
N THR A 134 13.28 12.51 -10.33
CA THR A 134 12.08 12.97 -11.02
C THR A 134 11.07 11.83 -11.12
N GLY A 135 9.89 12.04 -10.55
CA GLY A 135 8.88 11.00 -10.49
C GLY A 135 7.59 11.47 -9.82
N THR A 136 6.68 10.53 -9.63
CA THR A 136 5.41 10.75 -8.93
C THR A 136 5.05 9.56 -8.05
N ILE A 137 4.33 9.83 -6.95
CA ILE A 137 3.66 8.82 -6.13
C ILE A 137 2.17 9.17 -6.09
N THR A 138 1.33 8.17 -6.28
CA THR A 138 -0.11 8.29 -6.08
C THR A 138 -0.61 7.09 -5.27
N THR A 139 -1.69 7.27 -4.52
CA THR A 139 -2.38 6.14 -3.90
C THR A 139 -3.35 5.52 -4.88
N GLY A 140 -3.31 4.21 -5.02
CA GLY A 140 -4.32 3.45 -5.74
C GLY A 140 -5.70 3.60 -5.09
N THR A 141 -6.75 3.26 -5.82
CA THR A 141 -8.12 3.30 -5.29
C THR A 141 -8.29 2.27 -4.20
N GLN A 142 -8.47 2.70 -2.94
CA GLN A 142 -8.92 1.82 -1.88
C GLN A 142 -10.30 1.26 -2.23
N VAL A 143 -10.44 -0.07 -2.24
CA VAL A 143 -11.74 -0.74 -2.40
C VAL A 143 -12.48 -0.61 -1.07
N PRO A 144 -13.62 0.10 -0.98
CA PRO A 144 -14.34 0.22 0.28
C PRO A 144 -14.85 -1.15 0.72
N GLU A 145 -14.50 -1.58 1.94
CA GLU A 145 -15.06 -2.82 2.48
C GLU A 145 -16.59 -2.73 2.60
N PRO A 146 -17.31 -3.84 2.35
CA PRO A 146 -18.73 -3.90 2.63
C PRO A 146 -18.94 -3.86 4.15
N ALA A 147 -19.34 -2.70 4.69
CA ALA A 147 -19.54 -2.42 6.12
C ALA A 147 -20.06 -3.67 6.90
N PRO A 148 -19.18 -4.45 7.54
CA PRO A 148 -19.57 -5.74 8.13
C PRO A 148 -20.55 -5.54 9.29
N LEU A 149 -20.54 -4.35 9.88
CA LEU A 149 -21.45 -3.91 10.93
C LEU A 149 -22.85 -3.57 10.39
N LEU A 150 -22.97 -3.14 9.13
CA LEU A 150 -24.25 -3.01 8.45
C LEU A 150 -24.87 -4.40 8.25
N LEU A 151 -24.08 -5.38 7.77
CA LEU A 151 -24.49 -6.77 7.62
C LEU A 151 -24.89 -7.41 8.95
N LEU A 152 -24.08 -7.21 10.00
CA LEU A 152 -24.38 -7.67 11.36
C LEU A 152 -25.63 -6.99 11.92
N GLY A 153 -25.80 -5.68 11.69
CA GLY A 153 -26.98 -4.92 12.07
C GLY A 153 -28.26 -5.47 11.42
N ILE A 154 -28.22 -5.71 10.11
CA ILE A 154 -29.33 -6.34 9.36
C ILE A 154 -29.62 -7.75 9.90
N ALA A 155 -28.58 -8.54 10.18
CA ALA A 155 -28.74 -9.88 10.74
C ALA A 155 -29.42 -9.84 12.13
N LEU A 156 -29.06 -8.90 13.00
CA LEU A 156 -29.66 -8.76 14.32
C LEU A 156 -31.10 -8.23 14.25
N VAL A 157 -31.39 -7.27 13.37
CA VAL A 157 -32.76 -6.76 13.14
C VAL A 157 -33.67 -7.86 12.62
N SER A 158 -33.22 -8.65 11.64
CA SER A 158 -33.99 -9.77 11.10
C SER A 158 -34.23 -10.88 12.14
N LEU A 159 -33.26 -11.17 13.00
CA LEU A 159 -33.43 -12.11 14.12
C LEU A 159 -34.49 -11.62 15.13
N SER A 160 -34.49 -10.31 15.41
CA SER A 160 -35.42 -9.66 16.33
C SER A 160 -36.87 -9.70 15.83
N LEU A 161 -37.07 -9.38 14.55
CA LEU A 161 -38.38 -9.45 13.88
C LEU A 161 -38.94 -10.88 13.87
N ARG A 162 -38.09 -11.87 13.57
CA ARG A 162 -38.51 -13.28 13.55
C ARG A 162 -39.00 -13.78 14.92
N ARG A 163 -38.43 -13.26 16.01
CA ARG A 163 -38.83 -13.61 17.39
C ARG A 163 -40.16 -12.98 17.79
N MET A 164 -40.49 -11.80 17.25
CA MET A 164 -41.79 -11.15 17.49
C MET A 164 -42.93 -11.87 16.79
N ILE A 165 -42.75 -12.28 15.54
CA ILE A 165 -43.79 -12.97 14.75
C ILE A 165 -44.21 -14.31 15.40
N ARG A 166 -43.28 -15.04 16.04
CA ARG A 166 -43.60 -16.32 16.72
C ARG A 166 -44.42 -16.19 18.00
N LYS A 167 -44.59 -14.97 18.54
CA LYS A 167 -45.32 -14.72 19.80
C LYS A 167 -46.70 -14.09 19.59
N ALA A 168 -47.03 -13.72 18.34
CA ALA A 168 -48.36 -13.29 17.92
C ALA A 168 -49.12 -14.51 17.38
#